data_AF-A0A1V4RVA9-F1
#
_entry.id   AF-A0A1V4RVA9-F1
#
_cell.length_a   1.000
_cell.length_b   1.000
_cell.length_c   1.000
_cell.angle_alpha   90.00
_cell.angle_beta   90.00
_cell.angle_gamma   90.00
#
_symmetry.space_group_name_H-M   'P 1'
#
loop_
_entity.id
_entity.type
_entity.pdbx_description
1 polymer ?
#
loop_
_entity_poly.entity_id
_entity_poly.type
_entity_poly.pdbx_seq_one_letter_code
_entity_poly.pdbx_strand_id
1 'polypeptide(L)'
;MEVKMRLIKIITVFIIFFSTIINYTFAADKIKVVTTLSTYADIAKKVGGDRVEVQYIVAGDQDAHFVRPKPSFAMLLHRADLFVTTGLDLEMWVPSLVDMSKNNRIRSGQIGYVAAYDGIDLLEKPSALSRSEGGLHIYGNPHITTNPLNYKVVAENIVIGLEKLAPESSDYFRANLKTFQHRIDVHVFGEELVNLMGGKLLTKLANSGQLIEFLQNKSFKGRWWAMWNPSRGFRPLRSMWNNW
;
A
#
# COMPACT_ATOMS: atom_id res chain seq x y z
N MET A 1 44.88 39.57 -31.55
CA MET A 1 44.97 38.64 -30.40
C MET A 1 43.87 38.89 -29.37
N GLU A 2 43.58 40.14 -29.00
CA GLU A 2 42.52 40.48 -28.03
C GLU A 2 41.10 40.02 -28.41
N VAL A 3 40.71 40.15 -29.68
CA VAL A 3 39.35 39.78 -30.13
C VAL A 3 39.09 38.28 -29.97
N LYS A 4 40.08 37.42 -30.28
CA LYS A 4 40.01 35.97 -30.03
C LYS A 4 39.86 35.64 -28.55
N MET A 5 40.59 36.34 -27.67
CA MET A 5 40.49 36.12 -26.22
C MET A 5 39.15 36.57 -25.64
N ARG A 6 38.55 37.65 -26.17
CA ARG A 6 37.20 38.08 -25.77
C ARG A 6 36.12 37.09 -26.23
N LEU A 7 36.26 36.56 -27.45
CA LEU A 7 35.32 35.57 -28.00
C LEU A 7 35.34 34.25 -27.21
N ILE A 8 36.54 33.77 -26.85
CA ILE A 8 36.71 32.56 -26.02
C ILE A 8 36.06 32.77 -24.64
N LYS A 9 36.29 33.92 -23.98
CA LYS A 9 35.66 34.23 -22.69
C LYS A 9 34.13 34.25 -22.76
N ILE A 10 33.55 34.83 -23.82
CA ILE A 10 32.09 34.86 -24.02
C ILE A 10 31.54 33.44 -24.20
N ILE A 11 32.20 32.61 -25.01
CA ILE A 11 31.79 31.21 -25.23
C ILE A 11 31.90 30.40 -23.93
N THR A 12 32.98 30.57 -23.16
CA THR A 12 33.15 29.88 -21.86
C THR A 12 32.08 30.29 -20.86
N VAL A 13 31.73 31.58 -20.76
CA VAL A 13 30.64 32.06 -19.90
C VAL A 13 29.29 31.51 -20.35
N PHE A 14 29.05 31.43 -21.67
CA PHE A 14 27.82 30.84 -22.20
C PHE A 14 27.72 29.34 -21.90
N ILE A 15 28.82 28.59 -22.01
CA ILE A 15 28.86 27.16 -21.68
C ILE A 15 28.64 26.92 -20.18
N ILE A 16 29.24 27.73 -19.31
CA ILE A 16 29.01 27.63 -17.85
C ILE A 16 27.55 27.97 -17.52
N PHE A 17 26.99 29.03 -18.12
CA PHE A 17 25.61 29.42 -17.91
C PHE A 17 24.60 28.37 -18.41
N PHE A 18 24.88 27.76 -19.58
CA PHE A 18 24.07 26.68 -20.13
C PHE A 18 24.19 25.39 -19.31
N SER A 19 25.38 25.08 -18.79
CA SER A 19 25.60 23.95 -17.87
C SER A 19 24.88 24.10 -16.52
N THR A 20 24.74 25.33 -16.01
CA THR A 20 23.94 25.58 -14.80
C THR A 20 22.43 25.49 -15.03
N ILE A 21 21.93 25.77 -16.23
CA ILE A 21 20.48 25.65 -16.54
C ILE A 21 20.05 24.18 -16.69
N ILE A 22 20.94 23.30 -17.17
CA ILE A 22 20.63 21.86 -17.35
C ILE A 22 20.50 21.11 -16.00
N ASN A 23 21.03 21.66 -14.90
CA ASN A 23 20.96 21.03 -13.58
C ASN A 23 19.72 21.41 -12.75
N TYR A 24 18.76 22.17 -13.31
CA TYR A 24 17.42 22.23 -12.73
C TYR A 24 16.72 20.90 -13.00
N THR A 25 17.00 19.92 -12.15
CA THR A 25 16.10 18.78 -11.97
C THR A 25 14.76 19.36 -11.56
N PHE A 26 13.81 19.42 -12.49
CA PHE A 26 12.41 19.65 -12.16
C PHE A 26 12.01 18.56 -11.18
N ALA A 27 11.93 18.90 -9.89
CA ALA A 27 11.32 18.03 -8.91
C ALA A 27 9.85 17.86 -9.34
N ALA A 28 9.52 16.70 -9.89
CA ALA A 28 8.14 16.39 -10.24
C ALA A 28 7.27 16.49 -8.98
N ASP A 29 6.13 17.17 -9.10
CA ASP A 29 5.18 17.29 -8.00
C ASP A 29 4.77 15.89 -7.51
N LYS A 30 4.78 15.68 -6.19
CA LYS A 30 4.40 14.40 -5.59
C LYS A 30 2.90 14.16 -5.76
N ILE A 31 2.52 12.91 -6.01
CA ILE A 31 1.13 12.47 -6.05
C ILE A 31 0.55 12.59 -4.64
N LYS A 32 -0.54 13.32 -4.48
CA LYS A 32 -1.23 13.46 -3.19
C LYS A 32 -2.16 12.27 -2.97
N VAL A 33 -1.71 11.35 -2.12
CA VAL A 33 -2.47 10.16 -1.74
C VAL A 33 -3.19 10.43 -0.43
N VAL A 34 -4.50 10.26 -0.41
CA VAL A 34 -5.29 10.22 0.82
C VAL A 34 -5.80 8.80 1.01
N THR A 35 -5.75 8.30 2.24
CA THR A 35 -6.33 7.00 2.57
C THR A 35 -7.36 7.14 3.68
N THR A 36 -8.32 6.22 3.72
CA THR A 36 -9.21 6.11 4.87
C THR A 36 -8.42 5.71 6.10
N LEU A 37 -7.72 4.57 6.06
CA LEU A 37 -6.99 4.00 7.19
C LEU A 37 -5.49 4.35 7.17
N SER A 38 -4.89 4.52 8.34
CA SER A 38 -3.43 4.72 8.49
C SER A 38 -2.61 3.55 7.94
N THR A 39 -3.12 2.31 8.00
CA THR A 39 -2.47 1.13 7.41
C THR A 39 -2.28 1.28 5.91
N TYR A 40 -3.28 1.78 5.19
CA TYR A 40 -3.15 2.03 3.75
C TYR A 40 -2.21 3.18 3.46
N ALA A 41 -2.17 4.20 4.32
CA ALA A 41 -1.20 5.28 4.18
C ALA A 41 0.23 4.76 4.33
N ASP A 42 0.47 3.87 5.29
CA ASP A 42 1.78 3.25 5.48
C ASP A 42 2.20 2.40 4.26
N ILE A 43 1.29 1.58 3.74
CA ILE A 43 1.52 0.81 2.51
C ILE A 43 1.81 1.76 1.34
N ALA A 44 0.98 2.80 1.15
CA ALA A 44 1.15 3.78 0.08
C ALA A 44 2.50 4.51 0.15
N LYS A 45 2.96 4.89 1.34
CA LYS A 45 4.30 5.47 1.54
C LYS A 45 5.40 4.48 1.14
N LYS A 46 5.28 3.21 1.54
CA LYS A 46 6.28 2.18 1.24
C LYS A 46 6.38 1.85 -0.25
N VAL A 47 5.26 1.81 -0.98
CA VAL A 47 5.26 1.50 -2.42
C VAL A 47 5.46 2.74 -3.31
N GLY A 48 4.92 3.89 -2.90
CA GLY A 48 5.02 5.15 -3.61
C GLY A 48 6.34 5.91 -3.37
N GLY A 49 7.03 5.63 -2.26
CA GLY A 49 8.32 6.21 -1.92
C GLY A 49 8.33 7.75 -1.93
N ASP A 50 9.37 8.33 -2.52
CA ASP A 50 9.53 9.80 -2.56
C ASP A 50 8.59 10.49 -3.54
N ARG A 51 7.84 9.75 -4.36
CA ARG A 51 6.91 10.29 -5.37
C ARG A 51 5.50 10.53 -4.86
N VAL A 52 5.24 10.18 -3.60
CA VAL A 52 3.93 10.38 -2.97
C VAL A 52 4.03 11.27 -1.75
N GLU A 53 3.00 12.07 -1.54
CA GLU A 53 2.69 12.71 -0.26
C GLU A 53 1.43 12.03 0.27
N VAL A 54 1.50 11.44 1.48
CA VAL A 54 0.43 10.57 1.98
C VAL A 54 -0.17 11.08 3.28
N GLN A 55 -1.48 11.23 3.29
CA GLN A 55 -2.28 11.56 4.48
C GLN A 55 -3.37 10.50 4.70
N TYR A 56 -3.87 10.37 5.93
CA TYR A 56 -4.95 9.45 6.28
C TYR A 56 -6.03 10.12 7.12
N ILE A 57 -7.24 9.56 7.12
CA ILE A 57 -8.39 10.09 7.88
C ILE A 57 -8.49 9.44 9.26
N VAL A 58 -8.33 8.11 9.32
CA VAL A 58 -8.54 7.28 10.52
C VAL A 58 -7.19 6.80 11.04
N ALA A 59 -6.86 7.19 12.27
CA ALA A 59 -5.67 6.70 12.98
C ALA A 59 -5.89 5.27 13.51
N GLY A 60 -4.81 4.56 13.84
CA GLY A 60 -4.87 3.15 14.25
C GLY A 60 -5.61 2.89 15.57
N ASP A 61 -5.86 3.93 16.37
CA ASP A 61 -6.61 3.90 17.63
C ASP A 61 -8.08 4.32 17.50
N GLN A 62 -8.55 4.59 16.27
CA GLN A 62 -9.90 5.05 15.98
C GLN A 62 -10.74 3.96 15.31
N ASP A 63 -12.04 3.96 15.59
CA ASP A 63 -13.00 3.07 14.93
C ASP A 63 -13.30 3.55 13.51
N ALA A 64 -12.91 2.75 12.51
CA ALA A 64 -13.13 3.04 11.10
C ALA A 64 -14.60 3.11 10.69
N HIS A 65 -15.51 2.45 11.43
CA HIS A 65 -16.94 2.50 11.18
C HIS A 65 -17.55 3.85 11.52
N PHE A 66 -17.00 4.52 12.54
CA PHE A 66 -17.60 5.71 13.14
C PHE A 66 -16.70 6.92 13.05
N VAL A 67 -16.51 7.41 11.82
CA VAL A 67 -15.86 8.70 11.58
C VAL A 67 -16.92 9.77 11.36
N ARG A 68 -16.85 10.87 12.12
CA ARG A 68 -17.66 12.06 11.84
C ARG A 68 -17.02 12.84 10.69
N PRO A 69 -17.69 13.05 9.55
CA PRO A 69 -17.19 13.90 8.47
C PRO A 69 -16.89 15.32 8.99
N LYS A 70 -15.75 15.89 8.58
CA LYS A 70 -15.33 17.25 8.95
C LYS A 70 -14.95 18.04 7.69
N PRO A 71 -15.16 19.38 7.67
CA PRO A 71 -14.72 20.22 6.55
C PRO A 71 -13.24 20.07 6.20
N SER A 72 -12.37 19.86 7.20
CA SER A 72 -10.94 19.61 7.00
C SER A 72 -10.67 18.34 6.19
N PHE A 73 -11.45 17.27 6.40
CA PHE A 73 -11.32 16.03 5.62
C PHE A 73 -11.81 16.21 4.18
N ALA A 74 -12.86 16.99 3.95
CA ALA A 74 -13.28 17.30 2.59
C ALA A 74 -12.24 18.15 1.86
N MET A 75 -11.58 19.08 2.55
CA MET A 75 -10.48 19.87 1.99
C MET A 75 -9.27 19.00 1.65
N LEU A 76 -8.98 17.99 2.48
CA LEU A 76 -7.94 17.00 2.19
C LEU A 76 -8.27 16.22 0.91
N LEU A 77 -9.49 15.68 0.81
CA LEU A 77 -9.95 14.97 -0.38
C LEU A 77 -10.07 15.86 -1.62
N HIS A 78 -10.39 17.14 -1.45
CA HIS A 78 -10.48 18.10 -2.55
C HIS A 78 -9.14 18.20 -3.31
N ARG A 79 -8.02 18.06 -2.59
CA ARG A 79 -6.66 18.16 -3.13
C ARG A 79 -6.05 16.81 -3.51
N ALA A 80 -6.73 15.70 -3.26
CA ALA A 80 -6.20 14.37 -3.50
C ALA A 80 -6.13 14.04 -5.00
N ASP A 81 -5.05 13.39 -5.39
CA ASP A 81 -4.89 12.77 -6.71
C ASP A 81 -5.30 11.30 -6.68
N LEU A 82 -5.00 10.61 -5.57
CA LEU A 82 -5.38 9.23 -5.31
C LEU A 82 -6.08 9.11 -3.96
N PHE A 83 -7.19 8.38 -3.92
CA PHE A 83 -7.93 8.07 -2.70
C PHE A 83 -8.09 6.56 -2.54
N VAL A 84 -7.62 6.03 -1.41
CA VAL A 84 -7.63 4.59 -1.10
C VAL A 84 -8.62 4.30 0.03
N THR A 85 -9.53 3.36 -0.21
CA THR A 85 -10.62 2.99 0.72
C THR A 85 -10.70 1.47 0.90
N THR A 86 -11.30 1.01 2.01
CA THR A 86 -11.61 -0.42 2.17
C THR A 86 -12.88 -0.82 1.44
N GLY A 87 -13.95 -0.02 1.53
CA GLY A 87 -15.27 -0.44 1.06
C GLY A 87 -15.91 -1.48 1.97
N LEU A 88 -16.77 -2.34 1.42
CA LEU A 88 -17.40 -3.46 2.14
C LEU A 88 -18.20 -3.05 3.40
N ASP A 89 -18.80 -1.87 3.36
CA ASP A 89 -19.53 -1.26 4.48
C ASP A 89 -18.65 -0.86 5.69
N LEU A 90 -17.31 -0.89 5.59
CA LEU A 90 -16.44 -0.39 6.65
C LEU A 90 -16.58 1.11 6.83
N GLU A 91 -16.40 1.87 5.75
CA GLU A 91 -16.34 3.32 5.77
C GLU A 91 -17.59 3.95 5.15
N MET A 92 -18.80 3.64 5.67
CA MET A 92 -20.08 4.14 5.13
C MET A 92 -20.18 5.68 5.07
N TRP A 93 -19.31 6.41 5.76
CA TRP A 93 -19.20 7.87 5.75
C TRP A 93 -18.45 8.42 4.53
N VAL A 94 -17.71 7.58 3.78
CA VAL A 94 -16.87 7.99 2.64
C VAL A 94 -17.68 8.65 1.52
N PRO A 95 -18.81 8.11 1.05
CA PRO A 95 -19.56 8.71 -0.06
C PRO A 95 -19.94 10.17 0.21
N SER A 96 -20.48 10.46 1.39
CA SER A 96 -20.85 11.82 1.80
C SER A 96 -19.64 12.75 1.85
N LEU A 97 -18.50 12.25 2.32
CA LEU A 97 -17.27 13.05 2.40
C LEU A 97 -16.69 13.36 1.01
N VAL A 98 -16.71 12.37 0.10
CA VAL A 98 -16.30 12.57 -1.30
C VAL A 98 -17.21 13.59 -1.99
N ASP A 99 -18.53 13.53 -1.76
CA ASP A 99 -19.47 14.52 -2.32
C ASP A 99 -19.25 15.95 -1.78
N MET A 100 -18.85 16.07 -0.51
CA MET A 100 -18.47 17.35 0.10
C MET A 100 -17.15 17.89 -0.47
N SER A 101 -16.21 17.01 -0.84
CA SER A 101 -14.91 17.40 -1.39
C SER A 101 -14.97 18.05 -2.79
N LYS A 102 -16.06 17.81 -3.53
CA LYS A 102 -16.22 18.24 -4.95
C LYS A 102 -15.08 17.79 -5.88
N ASN A 103 -14.33 16.75 -5.51
CA ASN A 103 -13.28 16.19 -6.36
C ASN A 103 -13.80 14.96 -7.13
N ASN A 104 -14.12 15.16 -8.41
CA ASN A 104 -14.62 14.09 -9.26
C ASN A 104 -13.58 13.00 -9.55
N ARG A 105 -12.27 13.30 -9.49
CA ARG A 105 -11.21 12.34 -9.87
C ARG A 105 -11.10 11.15 -8.92
N ILE A 106 -11.53 11.33 -7.67
CA ILE A 106 -11.44 10.33 -6.60
C ILE A 106 -12.78 9.65 -6.29
N ARG A 107 -13.78 9.80 -7.16
CA ARG A 107 -15.06 9.08 -7.02
C ARG A 107 -14.87 7.61 -7.39
N SER A 108 -15.69 6.73 -6.83
CA SER A 108 -15.67 5.30 -7.16
C SER A 108 -15.74 5.10 -8.69
N GLY A 109 -14.85 4.25 -9.21
CA GLY A 109 -14.70 3.98 -10.65
C GLY A 109 -13.88 5.02 -11.43
N GLN A 110 -13.39 6.08 -10.79
CA GLN A 110 -12.54 7.08 -11.43
C GLN A 110 -11.05 6.77 -11.25
N ILE A 111 -10.21 7.41 -12.06
CA ILE A 111 -8.77 7.12 -12.13
C ILE A 111 -8.04 7.29 -10.78
N GLY A 112 -8.49 8.23 -9.96
CA GLY A 112 -7.92 8.53 -8.65
C GLY A 112 -8.57 7.75 -7.50
N TYR A 113 -9.32 6.68 -7.76
CA TYR A 113 -9.93 5.87 -6.71
C TYR A 113 -9.38 4.44 -6.69
N VAL A 114 -9.03 3.96 -5.50
CA VAL A 114 -8.56 2.60 -5.26
C VAL A 114 -9.43 1.94 -4.18
N ALA A 115 -10.02 0.81 -4.55
CA ALA A 115 -10.64 -0.11 -3.62
C ALA A 115 -9.59 -1.11 -3.14
N ALA A 116 -9.26 -1.09 -1.85
CA ALA A 116 -8.22 -1.94 -1.27
C ALA A 116 -8.58 -3.43 -1.33
N TYR A 117 -9.88 -3.75 -1.25
CA TYR A 117 -10.38 -5.12 -1.20
C TYR A 117 -10.33 -5.89 -2.53
N ASP A 118 -10.10 -5.22 -3.66
CA ASP A 118 -10.19 -5.86 -4.97
C ASP A 118 -9.16 -7.01 -5.09
N GLY A 119 -9.63 -8.19 -5.50
CA GLY A 119 -8.82 -9.41 -5.56
C GLY A 119 -8.58 -10.15 -4.22
N ILE A 120 -9.17 -9.70 -3.10
CA ILE A 120 -9.12 -10.43 -1.82
C ILE A 120 -10.29 -11.41 -1.72
N ASP A 121 -10.03 -12.63 -1.25
CA ASP A 121 -11.08 -13.59 -0.91
C ASP A 121 -11.76 -13.18 0.40
N LEU A 122 -13.00 -12.69 0.29
CA LEU A 122 -13.75 -12.14 1.41
C LEU A 122 -14.40 -13.27 2.23
N LEU A 123 -14.15 -13.23 3.53
CA LEU A 123 -14.66 -14.19 4.51
C LEU A 123 -16.04 -13.77 5.04
N GLU A 124 -16.73 -14.70 5.70
CA GLU A 124 -17.95 -14.44 6.47
C GLU A 124 -19.06 -13.73 5.66
N LYS A 125 -19.22 -14.11 4.39
CA LYS A 125 -20.34 -13.64 3.56
C LYS A 125 -21.65 -14.15 4.16
N PRO A 126 -22.59 -13.28 4.55
CA PRO A 126 -23.84 -13.70 5.17
C PRO A 126 -24.65 -14.59 4.23
N SER A 127 -25.13 -15.73 4.73
CA SER A 127 -26.04 -16.62 4.00
C SER A 127 -27.50 -16.12 4.03
N ALA A 128 -27.83 -15.26 4.99
CA ALA A 128 -29.11 -14.57 5.11
C ALA A 128 -28.89 -13.11 5.54
N LEU A 129 -29.65 -12.18 4.95
CA LEU A 129 -29.60 -10.77 5.30
C LEU A 129 -30.44 -10.52 6.55
N SER A 130 -29.86 -10.71 7.73
CA SER A 130 -30.50 -10.38 9.02
C SER A 130 -29.72 -9.31 9.77
N ARG A 131 -30.45 -8.36 10.38
CA ARG A 131 -29.88 -7.36 11.32
C ARG A 131 -29.73 -7.89 12.74
N SER A 132 -30.13 -9.12 13.01
CA SER A 132 -30.14 -9.70 14.36
C SER A 132 -28.75 -9.99 14.94
N GLU A 133 -27.72 -10.08 14.08
CA GLU A 133 -26.36 -10.50 14.47
C GLU A 133 -25.37 -9.32 14.60
N GLY A 134 -25.81 -8.06 14.42
CA GLY A 134 -24.96 -6.87 14.55
C GLY A 134 -24.90 -6.01 13.28
N GLY A 135 -23.75 -5.36 13.06
CA GLY A 135 -23.51 -4.54 11.87
C GLY A 135 -23.63 -5.37 10.59
N LEU A 136 -24.44 -4.90 9.63
CA LEU A 136 -24.60 -5.57 8.34
C LEU A 136 -23.36 -5.32 7.48
N HIS A 137 -22.63 -6.38 7.14
CA HIS A 137 -21.62 -6.37 6.09
C HIS A 137 -22.06 -7.32 4.98
N ILE A 138 -22.89 -6.83 4.07
CA ILE A 138 -23.58 -7.69 3.08
C ILE A 138 -22.61 -8.29 2.05
N TYR A 139 -21.40 -7.73 1.97
CA TYR A 139 -20.34 -8.16 1.07
C TYR A 139 -19.32 -9.12 1.73
N GLY A 140 -19.47 -9.42 3.03
CA GLY A 140 -18.52 -10.17 3.84
C GLY A 140 -17.73 -9.29 4.81
N ASN A 141 -16.89 -9.90 5.64
CA ASN A 141 -16.15 -9.21 6.70
C ASN A 141 -15.20 -8.15 6.11
N PRO A 142 -15.36 -6.85 6.45
CA PRO A 142 -14.55 -5.77 5.88
C PRO A 142 -13.17 -5.63 6.50
N HIS A 143 -12.86 -6.34 7.58
CA HIS A 143 -11.62 -6.20 8.35
C HIS A 143 -10.43 -6.89 7.66
N ILE A 144 -10.26 -6.66 6.36
CA ILE A 144 -9.27 -7.30 5.51
C ILE A 144 -7.83 -7.04 5.97
N THR A 145 -7.60 -5.99 6.75
CA THR A 145 -6.29 -5.63 7.30
C THR A 145 -5.84 -6.52 8.46
N THR A 146 -6.73 -7.36 9.00
CA THR A 146 -6.40 -8.33 10.07
C THR A 146 -5.59 -9.53 9.56
N ASN A 147 -5.62 -9.79 8.24
CA ASN A 147 -4.74 -10.77 7.60
C ASN A 147 -3.55 -10.04 6.94
N PRO A 148 -2.31 -10.23 7.41
CA PRO A 148 -1.14 -9.54 6.84
C PRO A 148 -0.84 -9.93 5.39
N LEU A 149 -1.29 -11.09 4.91
CA LEU A 149 -1.12 -11.48 3.51
C LEU A 149 -1.95 -10.60 2.56
N ASN A 150 -3.06 -10.03 3.04
CA ASN A 150 -3.87 -9.09 2.27
C ASN A 150 -3.12 -7.79 1.97
N TYR A 151 -2.12 -7.40 2.79
CA TYR A 151 -1.32 -6.20 2.53
C TYR A 151 -0.60 -6.28 1.18
N LYS A 152 -0.27 -7.49 0.69
CA LYS A 152 0.36 -7.68 -0.62
C LYS A 152 -0.59 -7.32 -1.77
N VAL A 153 -1.87 -7.65 -1.62
CA VAL A 153 -2.93 -7.34 -2.60
C VAL A 153 -3.28 -5.85 -2.53
N VAL A 154 -3.42 -5.30 -1.33
CA VAL A 154 -3.64 -3.86 -1.13
C VAL A 154 -2.51 -3.03 -1.73
N ALA A 155 -1.25 -3.45 -1.52
CA ALA A 155 -0.09 -2.79 -2.10
C ALA A 155 -0.09 -2.82 -3.64
N GLU A 156 -0.46 -3.95 -4.23
CA GLU A 156 -0.63 -4.10 -5.68
C GLU A 156 -1.70 -3.14 -6.20
N ASN A 157 -2.87 -3.07 -5.55
CA ASN A 157 -3.97 -2.18 -5.93
C ASN A 157 -3.57 -0.70 -5.86
N ILE A 158 -2.83 -0.30 -4.82
CA ILE A 158 -2.29 1.06 -4.69
C ILE A 158 -1.31 1.36 -5.82
N VAL A 159 -0.40 0.44 -6.14
CA VAL A 159 0.59 0.62 -7.22
C VAL A 159 -0.08 0.76 -8.57
N ILE A 160 -1.11 -0.06 -8.86
CA ILE A 160 -1.92 0.09 -10.08
C ILE A 160 -2.56 1.48 -10.13
N GLY A 161 -3.05 2.01 -9.00
CA GLY A 161 -3.56 3.37 -8.91
C GLY A 161 -2.50 4.44 -9.20
N LEU A 162 -1.31 4.30 -8.61
CA LEU A 162 -0.19 5.21 -8.83
C LEU A 162 0.31 5.20 -10.29
N GLU A 163 0.37 4.02 -10.92
CA GLU A 163 0.78 3.87 -12.32
C GLU A 163 -0.18 4.54 -13.30
N LYS A 164 -1.48 4.54 -13.00
CA LYS A 164 -2.47 5.25 -13.82
C LYS A 164 -2.23 6.76 -13.80
N LEU A 165 -1.76 7.30 -12.67
CA LEU A 165 -1.52 8.73 -12.48
C LEU A 165 -0.14 9.18 -12.95
N ALA A 166 0.86 8.30 -12.85
CA ALA A 166 2.25 8.57 -13.20
C ALA A 166 2.88 7.37 -13.94
N PRO A 167 2.52 7.13 -15.22
CA PRO A 167 3.01 5.99 -15.99
C PRO A 167 4.54 5.97 -16.14
N GLU A 168 5.17 7.14 -16.25
CA GLU A 168 6.63 7.31 -16.32
C GLU A 168 7.35 6.85 -15.05
N SER A 169 6.60 6.72 -13.95
CA SER A 169 7.08 6.30 -12.64
C SER A 169 6.84 4.81 -12.35
N SER A 170 6.25 4.05 -13.28
CA SER A 170 5.80 2.66 -13.10
C SER A 170 6.89 1.71 -12.59
N ASP A 171 8.07 1.66 -13.22
CA ASP A 171 9.15 0.74 -12.83
C ASP A 171 9.61 0.92 -11.38
N TYR A 172 9.61 2.15 -10.89
CA TYR A 172 9.96 2.47 -9.50
C TYR A 172 8.91 1.96 -8.52
N PHE A 173 7.62 2.17 -8.81
CA PHE A 173 6.54 1.67 -7.97
C PHE A 173 6.55 0.14 -7.93
N ARG A 174 6.82 -0.51 -9.08
CA ARG A 174 6.94 -1.98 -9.18
C ARG A 174 8.14 -2.52 -8.43
N ALA A 175 9.29 -1.84 -8.46
CA ALA A 175 10.45 -2.22 -7.66
C ALA A 175 10.18 -2.12 -6.15
N ASN A 176 9.53 -1.05 -5.71
CA ASN A 176 9.13 -0.87 -4.31
C ASN A 176 8.09 -1.92 -3.88
N LEU A 177 7.12 -2.22 -4.74
CA LEU A 177 6.12 -3.26 -4.51
C LEU A 177 6.75 -4.62 -4.28
N LYS A 178 7.68 -5.03 -5.15
CA LYS A 178 8.41 -6.29 -5.01
C LYS A 178 9.15 -6.36 -3.67
N THR A 179 9.80 -5.25 -3.29
CA THR A 179 10.49 -5.13 -2.00
C THR A 179 9.53 -5.26 -0.83
N PHE A 180 8.38 -4.57 -0.89
CA PHE A 180 7.34 -4.62 0.13
C PHE A 180 6.77 -6.04 0.27
N GLN A 181 6.38 -6.68 -0.83
CA GLN A 181 5.83 -8.03 -0.83
C GLN A 181 6.83 -9.05 -0.27
N HIS A 182 8.11 -8.94 -0.63
CA HIS A 182 9.16 -9.78 -0.06
C HIS A 182 9.30 -9.58 1.46
N ARG A 183 9.23 -8.33 1.95
CA ARG A 183 9.25 -8.07 3.40
C ARG A 183 8.06 -8.73 4.09
N ILE A 184 6.86 -8.64 3.54
CA ILE A 184 5.69 -9.35 4.11
C ILE A 184 5.95 -10.85 4.16
N ASP A 185 6.46 -11.44 3.08
CA ASP A 185 6.76 -12.87 3.03
C ASP A 185 7.75 -13.28 4.14
N VAL A 186 8.82 -12.52 4.32
CA VAL A 186 9.83 -12.79 5.36
C VAL A 186 9.25 -12.63 6.76
N HIS A 187 8.42 -11.61 7.02
CA HIS A 187 7.83 -11.39 8.34
C HIS A 187 6.78 -12.46 8.70
N VAL A 188 6.00 -12.94 7.72
CA VAL A 188 4.95 -13.93 7.95
C VAL A 188 5.53 -15.35 8.01
N PHE A 189 6.45 -15.70 7.11
CA PHE A 189 6.91 -17.09 6.94
C PHE A 189 8.33 -17.35 7.47
N GLY A 190 9.14 -16.32 7.66
CA GLY A 190 10.56 -16.43 7.99
C GLY A 190 11.46 -16.51 6.76
N GLU A 191 12.65 -15.90 6.86
CA GLU A 191 13.61 -15.75 5.75
C GLU A 191 14.05 -17.09 5.15
N GLU A 192 14.36 -18.08 5.98
CA GLU A 192 14.87 -19.38 5.53
C GLU A 192 13.83 -20.13 4.68
N LEU A 193 12.56 -20.09 5.09
CA LEU A 193 11.47 -20.74 4.35
C LEU A 193 11.17 -20.00 3.04
N VAL A 194 11.22 -18.67 3.05
CA VAL A 194 11.08 -17.84 1.85
C VAL A 194 12.20 -18.11 0.84
N ASN A 195 13.45 -18.26 1.30
CA ASN A 195 14.58 -18.58 0.42
C ASN A 195 14.48 -19.99 -0.16
N LEU A 196 13.94 -20.95 0.59
CA LEU A 196 13.80 -22.33 0.14
C LEU A 196 12.67 -22.52 -0.88
N MET A 197 11.51 -21.91 -0.62
CA MET A 197 10.27 -22.21 -1.34
C MET A 197 9.72 -21.04 -2.16
N GLY A 198 10.19 -19.83 -1.91
CA GLY A 198 9.64 -18.60 -2.47
C GLY A 198 8.35 -18.16 -1.77
N GLY A 199 8.25 -16.87 -1.48
CA GLY A 199 7.09 -16.27 -0.79
C GLY A 199 5.76 -16.44 -1.54
N LYS A 200 5.79 -16.53 -2.88
CA LYS A 200 4.59 -16.75 -3.71
C LYS A 200 3.93 -18.12 -3.43
N LEU A 201 4.73 -19.19 -3.34
CA LEU A 201 4.21 -20.53 -3.05
C LEU A 201 3.66 -20.59 -1.62
N LEU A 202 4.40 -20.01 -0.67
CA LEU A 202 4.01 -19.97 0.75
C LEU A 202 2.70 -19.20 0.95
N THR A 203 2.56 -18.03 0.30
CA THR A 203 1.30 -17.26 0.32
C THR A 203 0.14 -18.06 -0.24
N LYS A 204 0.34 -18.77 -1.36
CA LYS A 204 -0.70 -19.61 -1.97
C LYS A 204 -1.16 -20.72 -1.02
N LEU A 205 -0.21 -21.44 -0.42
CA LEU A 205 -0.48 -22.52 0.53
C LEU A 205 -1.15 -22.00 1.82
N ALA A 206 -0.75 -20.81 2.29
CA ALA A 206 -1.34 -20.19 3.47
C ALA A 206 -2.81 -19.81 3.22
N ASN A 207 -3.08 -19.14 2.10
CA ASN A 207 -4.44 -18.73 1.73
C ASN A 207 -5.36 -19.92 1.44
N SER A 208 -4.84 -21.07 1.00
CA SER A 208 -5.64 -22.29 0.82
C SER A 208 -5.80 -23.13 2.09
N GLY A 209 -5.21 -22.72 3.22
CA GLY A 209 -5.20 -23.50 4.47
C GLY A 209 -4.33 -24.76 4.43
N GLN A 210 -3.56 -24.98 3.35
CA GLN A 210 -2.76 -26.18 3.11
C GLN A 210 -1.32 -26.05 3.60
N LEU A 211 -0.88 -24.88 4.05
CA LEU A 211 0.51 -24.65 4.44
C LEU A 211 0.98 -25.60 5.54
N ILE A 212 0.19 -25.79 6.59
CA ILE A 212 0.58 -26.62 7.73
C ILE A 212 0.74 -28.08 7.30
N GLU A 213 -0.27 -28.62 6.63
CA GLU A 213 -0.25 -29.99 6.12
C GLU A 213 0.91 -30.20 5.14
N PHE A 214 1.15 -29.24 4.24
CA PHE A 214 2.25 -29.28 3.30
C PHE A 214 3.61 -29.35 4.02
N LEU A 215 3.82 -28.51 5.04
CA LEU A 215 5.06 -28.46 5.81
C LEU A 215 5.25 -29.73 6.66
N GLN A 216 4.17 -30.33 7.17
CA GLN A 216 4.23 -31.58 7.94
C GLN A 216 4.59 -32.79 7.06
N ASN A 217 4.03 -32.86 5.84
CA ASN A 217 4.22 -33.99 4.94
C ASN A 217 5.56 -33.96 4.18
N LYS A 218 6.25 -32.81 4.17
CA LYS A 218 7.59 -32.69 3.58
C LYS A 218 8.65 -32.78 4.68
N SER A 219 9.36 -33.89 4.74
CA SER A 219 10.55 -34.03 5.58
C SER A 219 11.71 -33.20 5.00
N PHE A 220 11.72 -31.89 5.28
CA PHE A 220 12.86 -31.05 4.94
C PHE A 220 13.98 -31.26 5.97
N LYS A 221 14.94 -32.12 5.62
CA LYS A 221 16.22 -32.32 6.34
C LYS A 221 16.11 -32.71 7.83
N GLY A 222 15.05 -33.40 8.23
CA GLY A 222 14.96 -34.05 9.55
C GLY A 222 15.03 -33.16 10.80
N ARG A 223 14.94 -31.82 10.68
CA ARG A 223 15.17 -30.90 11.82
C ARG A 223 14.20 -29.71 11.95
N TRP A 224 13.15 -29.61 11.14
CA TRP A 224 12.44 -28.33 11.00
C TRP A 224 11.17 -28.15 11.83
N TRP A 225 10.35 -29.19 12.00
CA TRP A 225 9.04 -29.04 12.67
C TRP A 225 9.15 -28.63 14.15
N ALA A 226 10.28 -28.90 14.80
CA ALA A 226 10.51 -28.54 16.20
C ALA A 226 10.82 -27.04 16.42
N MET A 227 11.23 -26.30 15.37
CA MET A 227 11.56 -24.87 15.45
C MET A 227 10.38 -23.96 15.04
N TRP A 228 9.50 -24.42 14.14
CA TRP A 228 8.29 -23.69 13.74
C TRP A 228 7.10 -23.94 14.69
N ASN A 229 7.33 -24.36 15.93
CA ASN A 229 6.23 -24.52 16.88
C ASN A 229 5.83 -23.14 17.45
N PRO A 230 4.61 -22.61 17.18
CA PRO A 230 4.15 -21.34 17.72
C PRO A 230 4.18 -21.28 19.26
N SER A 231 4.12 -22.45 19.90
CA SER A 231 4.13 -22.61 21.37
C SER A 231 5.53 -22.75 21.99
N ARG A 232 6.62 -22.81 21.19
CA ARG A 232 8.02 -22.90 21.70
C ARG A 232 8.90 -21.68 21.41
N GLY A 233 8.30 -20.55 21.03
CA GLY A 233 8.98 -19.26 21.15
C GLY A 233 10.15 -19.02 20.18
N PHE A 234 10.10 -19.57 18.97
CA PHE A 234 10.68 -18.81 17.86
C PHE A 234 9.91 -17.48 17.81
N ARG A 235 10.62 -16.36 17.91
CA ARG A 235 10.02 -15.03 18.03
C ARG A 235 9.94 -14.32 16.66
N PRO A 236 8.90 -14.56 15.82
CA PRO A 236 8.39 -13.49 14.96
C PRO A 236 7.51 -12.51 15.74
N LEU A 237 7.02 -12.89 16.93
CA LEU A 237 5.99 -12.13 17.66
C LEU A 237 6.52 -11.12 18.72
N ARG A 238 7.83 -10.89 18.83
CA ARG A 238 8.35 -9.82 19.72
C ARG A 238 8.88 -8.58 19.00
N SER A 239 9.07 -8.63 17.68
CA SER A 239 9.45 -7.44 16.89
C SER A 239 8.26 -6.69 16.31
N MET A 240 7.05 -7.26 16.33
CA MET A 240 5.82 -6.58 15.87
C MET A 240 5.42 -5.35 16.70
N TRP A 241 6.07 -5.07 17.84
CA TRP A 241 5.71 -3.96 18.73
C TRP A 241 6.81 -2.93 18.96
N ASN A 242 8.04 -3.18 18.49
CA ASN A 242 9.18 -2.33 18.87
C ASN A 242 9.75 -1.48 17.74
N ASN A 243 9.25 -1.57 16.50
CA ASN A 243 9.72 -0.76 15.38
C ASN A 243 8.58 -0.45 14.38
N TRP A 244 7.47 0.09 14.86
CA TRP A 244 6.54 0.88 14.05
C TRP A 244 6.87 2.36 14.22
#